data_AF-U1ZVD0-F1
#
_entry.id   AF-U1ZVD0-F1
#
_cell.length_a   1.000
_cell.length_b   1.000
_cell.length_c   1.000
_cell.angle_alpha   90.00
_cell.angle_beta   90.00
_cell.angle_gamma   90.00
#
_symmetry.space_group_name_H-M   'P 1'
#
loop_
_entity.id
_entity.type
_entity.pdbx_description
1 polymer ?
#
loop_
_entity_poly.entity_id
_entity_poly.type
_entity_poly.pdbx_seq_one_letter_code
_entity_poly.pdbx_strand_id
1 'polypeptide(L)'
;MSIEFNARVLLLIEELVDSARNLERRSFWKRLEEITEINARTWRSIHEQRQRATTEVLAALGKLRPQYAFWLMTGITDVANGHIAPVTATTLPERAHMEDPLAERYFQASIEFKDRVLSESIDTLENSIKALARTIVFARWWDSVLVDKIYDECSSEQYQSLKDIWQKREEARANHLARLSKEKSNNPHGDEVPVPDPRTAHQHQFFMFYEPRHDDTKD
;
A
#
# COMPACT_ATOMS: atom_id res chain seq x y z
N MET A 1 19.31 5.72 -5.53
CA MET A 1 18.39 4.65 -5.11
C MET A 1 19.23 3.51 -4.52
N SER A 2 18.94 3.09 -3.28
CA SER A 2 19.73 2.09 -2.55
C SER A 2 19.50 0.67 -3.10
N ILE A 3 20.42 -0.26 -2.81
CA ILE A 3 20.26 -1.70 -3.12
C ILE A 3 19.02 -2.24 -2.43
N GLU A 4 18.82 -1.85 -1.16
CA GLU A 4 17.68 -2.22 -0.33
C GLU A 4 16.33 -1.78 -0.95
N PHE A 5 16.25 -0.55 -1.47
CA PHE A 5 15.04 -0.07 -2.15
C PHE A 5 14.73 -0.89 -3.42
N ASN A 6 15.75 -1.21 -4.22
CA ASN A 6 15.57 -2.05 -5.40
C ASN A 6 15.08 -3.46 -5.03
N ALA A 7 15.55 -4.02 -3.92
CA ALA A 7 15.07 -5.32 -3.43
C ALA A 7 13.57 -5.27 -3.09
N ARG A 8 13.08 -4.21 -2.42
CA ARG A 8 11.64 -4.04 -2.14
C ARG A 8 10.80 -3.95 -3.40
N VAL A 9 11.26 -3.20 -4.41
CA VAL A 9 10.60 -3.14 -5.72
C VAL A 9 10.46 -4.53 -6.33
N LEU A 10 11.52 -5.34 -6.29
CA LEU A 10 11.51 -6.69 -6.84
C LEU A 10 10.56 -7.62 -6.08
N LEU A 11 10.61 -7.60 -4.75
CA LEU A 11 9.71 -8.40 -3.89
C LEU A 11 8.23 -8.06 -4.16
N LEU A 12 7.91 -6.79 -4.39
CA LEU A 12 6.55 -6.40 -4.75
C LEU A 12 6.15 -6.89 -6.15
N ILE A 13 7.07 -6.85 -7.13
CA ILE A 13 6.78 -7.39 -8.46
C ILE A 13 6.60 -8.91 -8.40
N GLU A 14 7.42 -9.61 -7.62
CA GLU A 14 7.29 -11.06 -7.35
C GLU A 14 5.92 -11.37 -6.73
N GLU A 15 5.50 -10.60 -5.73
CA GLU A 15 4.16 -10.71 -5.12
C GLU A 15 3.05 -10.53 -6.15
N LEU A 16 3.16 -9.55 -7.06
CA LEU A 16 2.17 -9.35 -8.14
C LEU A 16 2.13 -10.52 -9.12
N VAL A 17 3.30 -11.08 -9.48
CA VAL A 17 3.41 -12.26 -10.34
C VAL A 17 2.78 -13.48 -9.66
N ASP A 18 3.02 -13.64 -8.36
CA ASP A 18 2.52 -14.76 -7.58
C ASP A 18 1.01 -14.68 -7.32
N SER A 19 0.50 -13.50 -7.01
CA SER A 19 -0.95 -13.21 -6.96
C SER A 19 -1.67 -13.56 -8.27
N ALA A 20 -0.96 -13.53 -9.40
CA ALA A 20 -1.49 -13.82 -10.73
C ALA A 20 -1.30 -15.28 -11.18
N ARG A 21 -0.90 -16.22 -10.29
CA ARG A 21 -0.57 -17.63 -10.60
C ARG A 21 -1.64 -18.41 -11.39
N ASN A 22 -2.89 -17.96 -11.41
CA ASN A 22 -3.97 -18.55 -12.23
C ASN A 22 -4.01 -18.04 -13.69
N LEU A 23 -3.12 -17.13 -14.07
CA LEU A 23 -2.98 -16.58 -15.42
C LEU A 23 -1.67 -17.10 -16.05
N GLU A 24 -1.68 -17.38 -17.35
CA GLU A 24 -0.43 -17.62 -18.07
C GLU A 24 0.52 -16.41 -17.93
N ARG A 25 1.80 -16.64 -17.64
CA ARG A 25 2.79 -15.54 -17.40
C ARG A 25 2.86 -14.50 -18.53
N ARG A 26 2.61 -14.88 -19.79
CA ARG A 26 2.54 -13.92 -20.91
C ARG A 26 1.29 -13.05 -20.84
N SER A 27 0.17 -13.62 -20.40
CA SER A 27 -1.07 -12.89 -20.15
C SER A 27 -0.92 -11.91 -18.99
N PHE A 28 -0.11 -12.23 -17.98
CA PHE A 28 0.15 -11.34 -16.85
C PHE A 28 0.80 -10.02 -17.27
N TRP A 29 1.95 -10.06 -17.96
CA TRP A 29 2.67 -8.83 -18.32
C TRP A 29 1.87 -7.95 -19.27
N LYS A 30 1.12 -8.55 -20.19
CA LYS A 30 0.23 -7.81 -21.10
C LYS A 30 -0.90 -7.13 -20.33
N ARG A 31 -1.52 -7.82 -19.38
CA ARG A 31 -2.56 -7.25 -18.52
C ARG A 31 -2.00 -6.14 -17.62
N LEU A 32 -0.78 -6.30 -17.12
CA LEU A 32 -0.12 -5.26 -16.33
C LEU A 32 0.14 -4.02 -17.18
N GLU A 33 0.57 -4.18 -18.44
CA GLU A 33 0.69 -3.09 -19.41
C GLU A 33 -0.65 -2.41 -19.69
N GLU A 34 -1.74 -3.18 -19.85
CA GLU A 34 -3.09 -2.62 -20.07
C GLU A 34 -3.58 -1.79 -18.88
N ILE A 35 -3.27 -2.21 -17.64
CA ILE A 35 -3.73 -1.52 -16.43
C ILE A 35 -2.85 -0.31 -16.08
N THR A 36 -1.53 -0.41 -16.29
CA THR A 36 -0.59 0.64 -15.86
C THR A 36 -0.10 1.53 -16.99
N GLU A 37 -0.42 1.20 -18.25
CA GLU A 37 0.09 1.86 -19.45
C GLU A 37 1.62 1.82 -19.59
N ILE A 38 2.29 0.93 -18.84
CA ILE A 38 3.74 0.75 -18.86
C ILE A 38 4.05 -0.52 -19.63
N ASN A 39 4.92 -0.41 -20.63
CA ASN A 39 5.20 -1.51 -21.55
C ASN A 39 5.60 -2.81 -20.83
N ALA A 40 5.04 -3.94 -21.27
CA ALA A 40 5.32 -5.26 -20.70
C ALA A 40 6.81 -5.64 -20.72
N ARG A 41 7.60 -5.07 -21.65
CA ARG A 41 9.06 -5.25 -21.68
C ARG A 41 9.73 -4.55 -20.50
N THR A 42 9.30 -3.35 -20.14
CA THR A 42 9.83 -2.59 -18.99
C THR A 42 9.64 -3.37 -17.70
N TRP A 43 8.43 -3.88 -17.46
CA TRP A 43 8.14 -4.72 -16.30
C TRP A 43 9.03 -5.96 -16.22
N ARG A 44 9.19 -6.67 -17.35
CA ARG A 44 10.09 -7.84 -17.44
C ARG A 44 11.56 -7.47 -17.19
N SER A 45 12.05 -6.38 -17.79
CA SER A 45 13.43 -5.94 -17.60
C SER A 45 13.73 -5.56 -16.16
N ILE A 46 12.76 -5.00 -15.44
CA ILE A 46 12.92 -4.71 -14.01
C ILE A 46 12.92 -6.02 -13.21
N HIS A 47 11.95 -6.91 -13.44
CA HIS A 47 11.87 -8.22 -12.78
C HIS A 47 13.14 -9.07 -13.01
N GLU A 48 13.74 -9.02 -14.20
CA GLU A 48 15.00 -9.69 -14.55
C GLU A 48 16.25 -8.91 -14.08
N GLN A 49 16.07 -7.83 -13.32
CA GLN A 49 17.13 -6.97 -12.77
C GLN A 49 18.03 -6.33 -13.83
N ARG A 50 17.57 -6.26 -15.09
CA ARG A 50 18.26 -5.61 -16.22
C ARG A 50 18.07 -4.10 -16.21
N GLN A 51 17.04 -3.60 -15.52
CA GLN A 51 16.70 -2.19 -15.45
C GLN A 51 16.25 -1.81 -14.03
N ARG A 52 16.55 -0.59 -13.59
CA ARG A 52 15.99 -0.01 -12.36
C ARG A 52 14.59 0.54 -12.60
N ALA A 53 13.72 0.47 -11.59
CA ALA A 53 12.38 1.06 -11.68
C ALA A 53 12.44 2.58 -11.83
N THR A 54 11.67 3.10 -12.78
CA THR A 54 11.46 4.53 -12.99
C THR A 54 10.41 5.08 -12.02
N THR A 55 10.31 6.39 -11.89
CA THR A 55 9.28 7.05 -11.07
C THR A 55 7.85 6.64 -11.48
N GLU A 56 7.62 6.44 -12.78
CA GLU A 56 6.34 5.96 -13.33
C GLU A 56 6.01 4.55 -12.83
N VAL A 57 6.98 3.63 -12.84
CA VAL A 57 6.82 2.28 -12.32
C VAL A 57 6.51 2.30 -10.82
N LEU A 58 7.21 3.14 -10.06
CA LEU A 58 6.99 3.26 -8.61
C LEU A 58 5.59 3.81 -8.31
N ALA A 59 5.14 4.82 -9.08
CA ALA A 59 3.80 5.36 -8.97
C ALA A 59 2.72 4.31 -9.34
N ALA A 60 2.96 3.51 -10.39
CA ALA A 60 2.05 2.43 -10.79
C ALA A 60 1.95 1.35 -9.71
N LEU A 61 3.08 0.91 -9.13
CA LEU A 61 3.10 -0.05 -8.03
C LEU A 61 2.31 0.47 -6.81
N GLY A 62 2.52 1.73 -6.44
CA GLY A 62 1.80 2.35 -5.33
C GLY A 62 0.29 2.47 -5.57
N LYS A 63 -0.15 2.66 -6.83
CA LYS A 63 -1.59 2.67 -7.18
C LYS A 63 -2.20 1.26 -7.21
N LEU A 64 -1.46 0.27 -7.73
CA LEU A 64 -1.93 -1.12 -7.84
C LEU A 64 -2.04 -1.83 -6.48
N ARG A 65 -1.15 -1.47 -5.54
CA ARG A 65 -1.08 -2.03 -4.20
C ARG A 65 -0.85 -0.93 -3.17
N PRO A 66 -1.85 -0.08 -2.90
CA PRO A 66 -1.68 1.05 -2.00
C PRO A 66 -1.32 0.64 -0.56
N GLN A 67 -1.76 -0.54 -0.11
CA GLN A 67 -1.38 -1.10 1.19
C GLN A 67 0.14 -1.31 1.33
N TYR A 68 0.88 -1.46 0.22
CA TYR A 68 2.33 -1.64 0.22
C TYR A 68 3.11 -0.36 -0.08
N ALA A 69 2.45 0.76 -0.41
CA ALA A 69 3.11 1.97 -0.90
C ALA A 69 4.05 2.60 0.14
N PHE A 70 3.62 2.66 1.40
CA PHE A 70 4.45 3.20 2.49
C PHE A 70 5.70 2.34 2.72
N TRP A 71 5.55 1.02 2.76
CA TRP A 71 6.68 0.08 2.88
C TRP A 71 7.60 0.15 1.66
N LEU A 72 7.05 0.22 0.44
CA LEU A 72 7.83 0.36 -0.79
C LEU A 72 8.70 1.60 -0.79
N MET A 73 8.24 2.69 -0.17
CA MET A 73 8.97 3.95 -0.13
C MET A 73 9.93 4.06 1.06
N THR A 74 9.50 3.65 2.24
CA THR A 74 10.22 3.91 3.50
C THR A 74 11.04 2.73 4.03
N GLY A 75 10.62 1.50 3.73
CA GLY A 75 11.24 0.25 4.19
C GLY A 75 10.68 -0.22 5.54
N ILE A 76 9.77 0.55 6.12
CA ILE A 76 9.06 0.24 7.36
C ILE A 76 7.56 0.09 7.08
N THR A 77 6.85 -0.57 7.98
CA THR A 77 5.38 -0.70 7.94
C THR A 77 4.72 0.20 8.97
N ASP A 78 3.40 0.35 8.83
CA ASP A 78 2.49 0.99 9.79
C ASP A 78 1.18 0.19 9.77
N VAL A 79 1.26 -1.04 10.30
CA VAL A 79 0.20 -2.04 10.22
C VAL A 79 -1.09 -1.55 10.90
N ALA A 80 -0.95 -0.71 11.93
CA ALA A 80 -2.07 -0.07 12.62
C ALA A 80 -2.95 0.79 11.70
N ASN A 81 -2.39 1.28 10.60
CA ASN A 81 -3.11 2.06 9.59
C ASN A 81 -3.32 1.30 8.28
N GLY A 82 -2.99 0.00 8.21
CA GLY A 82 -3.15 -0.83 7.01
C GLY A 82 -2.02 -0.68 5.99
N HIS A 83 -0.90 -0.05 6.38
CA HIS A 83 0.31 0.00 5.58
C HIS A 83 1.20 -1.20 5.94
N ILE A 84 1.21 -2.20 5.09
CA ILE A 84 1.90 -3.48 5.34
C ILE A 84 2.97 -3.72 4.27
N ALA A 85 3.66 -4.85 4.38
CA ALA A 85 4.53 -5.36 3.32
C ALA A 85 3.97 -6.68 2.77
N PRO A 86 4.34 -7.06 1.53
CA PRO A 86 4.07 -8.40 1.02
C PRO A 86 4.53 -9.48 2.02
N VAL A 87 3.80 -10.60 2.08
CA VAL A 87 4.12 -11.73 2.98
C VAL A 87 5.49 -12.36 2.69
N THR A 88 6.04 -12.10 1.50
CA THR A 88 7.38 -12.52 1.07
C THR A 88 8.51 -11.63 1.59
N ALA A 89 8.19 -10.47 2.15
CA ALA A 89 9.17 -9.50 2.65
C ALA A 89 9.31 -9.58 4.17
N THR A 90 10.54 -9.55 4.68
CA THR A 90 10.78 -9.31 6.11
C THR A 90 10.55 -7.84 6.43
N THR A 91 9.77 -7.55 7.47
CA THR A 91 9.46 -6.19 7.93
C THR A 91 10.31 -5.77 9.13
N LEU A 92 10.53 -4.47 9.29
CA LEU A 92 11.20 -3.86 10.44
C LEU A 92 10.57 -2.48 10.72
N PRO A 93 10.47 -2.03 11.98
CA PRO A 93 10.66 -2.80 13.21
C PRO A 93 9.47 -3.72 13.51
N GLU A 94 8.36 -3.54 12.81
CA GLU A 94 7.17 -4.39 12.98
C GLU A 94 7.38 -5.76 12.32
N ARG A 95 6.70 -6.79 12.80
CA ARG A 95 6.69 -8.16 12.26
C ARG A 95 5.34 -8.56 11.65
N ALA A 96 4.27 -7.86 11.98
CA ALA A 96 2.92 -8.26 11.60
C ALA A 96 2.67 -8.04 10.08
N HIS A 97 2.14 -9.07 9.42
CA HIS A 97 1.60 -9.00 8.06
C HIS A 97 0.06 -9.01 8.08
N MET A 98 -0.54 -8.24 8.99
CA MET A 98 -1.99 -8.27 9.17
C MET A 98 -2.67 -7.38 8.13
N GLU A 99 -3.36 -8.00 7.19
CA GLU A 99 -4.21 -7.29 6.24
C GLU A 99 -5.37 -6.58 6.95
N ASP A 100 -5.69 -5.39 6.46
CA ASP A 100 -6.91 -4.65 6.78
C ASP A 100 -7.66 -4.38 5.47
N PRO A 101 -8.63 -5.26 5.10
CA PRO A 101 -9.40 -5.11 3.87
C PRO A 101 -10.19 -3.79 3.79
N LEU A 102 -10.54 -3.19 4.93
CA LEU A 102 -11.24 -1.90 4.95
C LEU A 102 -10.29 -0.75 4.68
N ALA A 103 -9.07 -0.80 5.21
CA ALA A 103 -8.02 0.16 4.83
C ALA A 103 -7.66 0.04 3.35
N GLU A 104 -7.48 -1.18 2.82
CA GLU A 104 -7.19 -1.39 1.40
C GLU A 104 -8.30 -0.80 0.50
N ARG A 105 -9.56 -1.13 0.79
CA ARG A 105 -10.71 -0.56 0.05
C ARG A 105 -10.77 0.96 0.15
N TYR A 106 -10.50 1.52 1.32
CA TYR A 106 -10.45 2.97 1.51
C TYR A 106 -9.37 3.61 0.64
N PHE A 107 -8.16 3.02 0.59
CA PHE A 107 -7.08 3.55 -0.22
C PHE A 107 -7.39 3.47 -1.72
N GLN A 108 -7.93 2.34 -2.19
CA GLN A 108 -8.35 2.17 -3.59
C GLN A 108 -9.41 3.21 -3.97
N ALA A 109 -10.49 3.32 -3.19
CA ALA A 109 -11.55 4.30 -3.43
C ALA A 109 -11.04 5.76 -3.38
N SER A 110 -10.09 6.05 -2.49
CA SER A 110 -9.46 7.37 -2.39
C SER A 110 -8.63 7.71 -3.63
N ILE A 111 -7.87 6.74 -4.16
CA ILE A 111 -7.06 6.90 -5.37
C ILE A 111 -7.97 7.12 -6.59
N GLU A 112 -9.01 6.31 -6.73
CA GLU A 112 -9.99 6.42 -7.82
C GLU A 112 -10.71 7.78 -7.80
N PHE A 113 -11.18 8.21 -6.63
CA PHE A 113 -11.82 9.52 -6.47
C PHE A 113 -10.85 10.65 -6.82
N LYS A 114 -9.62 10.60 -6.31
CA LYS A 114 -8.58 11.59 -6.60
C LYS A 114 -8.24 11.65 -8.09
N ASP A 115 -8.04 10.51 -8.75
CA ASP A 115 -7.72 10.46 -10.18
C ASP A 115 -8.90 11.02 -11.02
N ARG A 116 -10.15 10.78 -10.62
CA ARG A 116 -11.34 11.38 -11.25
C ARG A 116 -11.40 12.89 -11.08
N VAL A 117 -11.19 13.40 -9.87
CA VAL A 117 -11.21 14.86 -9.60
C VAL A 117 -10.12 15.56 -10.42
N LEU A 118 -8.95 14.93 -10.55
CA LEU A 118 -7.80 15.51 -11.23
C LEU A 118 -7.86 15.43 -12.76
N SER A 119 -8.65 14.51 -13.36
CA SER A 119 -8.56 14.14 -14.77
C SER A 119 -8.59 15.31 -15.78
N GLU A 120 -9.28 16.41 -15.46
CA GLU A 120 -9.41 17.60 -16.32
C GLU A 120 -8.50 18.76 -15.89
N SER A 121 -7.80 18.64 -14.75
CA SER A 121 -7.08 19.74 -14.09
C SER A 121 -5.55 19.62 -14.19
N ILE A 122 -5.03 18.56 -14.82
CA ILE A 122 -3.60 18.21 -14.81
C ILE A 122 -2.97 18.03 -16.21
N ASP A 123 -3.39 18.83 -17.18
CA ASP A 123 -2.91 18.77 -18.59
C ASP A 123 -1.42 19.17 -18.77
N THR A 124 -0.93 20.09 -17.94
CA THR A 124 0.48 20.52 -17.92
C THR A 124 1.06 20.40 -16.52
N LEU A 125 2.40 20.32 -16.40
CA LEU A 125 3.07 20.32 -15.09
C LEU A 125 2.75 21.58 -14.28
N GLU A 126 2.69 22.75 -14.94
CA GLU A 126 2.34 24.01 -14.28
C GLU A 126 0.91 23.98 -13.71
N ASN A 127 -0.06 23.53 -14.51
CA ASN A 127 -1.45 23.40 -14.06
C ASN A 127 -1.57 22.33 -12.96
N SER A 128 -0.82 21.23 -13.06
CA SER A 128 -0.77 20.21 -12.02
C SER A 128 -0.24 20.75 -10.69
N ILE A 129 0.83 21.56 -10.72
CA ILE A 129 1.36 22.22 -9.53
C ILE A 129 0.33 23.19 -8.95
N LYS A 130 -0.31 24.02 -9.78
CA LYS A 130 -1.37 24.94 -9.33
C LYS A 130 -2.57 24.21 -8.72
N ALA A 131 -2.97 23.10 -9.34
CA ALA A 131 -4.07 22.25 -8.87
C ALA A 131 -3.75 21.59 -7.52
N LEU A 132 -2.50 21.19 -7.28
CA LEU A 132 -2.13 20.47 -6.05
C LEU A 132 -1.59 21.38 -4.93
N ALA A 133 -1.12 22.58 -5.26
CA ALA A 133 -0.53 23.49 -4.28
C ALA A 133 -1.59 24.28 -3.51
N ARG A 134 -1.44 24.32 -2.19
CA ARG A 134 -2.11 25.30 -1.34
C ARG A 134 -1.53 26.68 -1.59
N THR A 135 -2.35 27.72 -1.48
CA THR A 135 -1.93 29.11 -1.71
C THR A 135 -1.84 29.87 -0.39
N ILE A 136 -0.95 30.87 -0.29
CA ILE A 136 -0.88 31.74 0.90
C ILE A 136 -1.64 33.03 0.59
N VAL A 137 -2.73 33.28 1.32
CA VAL A 137 -3.53 34.50 1.24
C VAL A 137 -3.65 35.10 2.63
N PHE A 138 -3.25 36.37 2.79
CA PHE A 138 -3.20 37.06 4.08
C PHE A 138 -2.47 36.28 5.19
N ALA A 139 -1.29 35.73 4.86
CA ALA A 139 -0.48 34.89 5.76
C ALA A 139 -1.17 33.61 6.28
N ARG A 140 -2.20 33.12 5.58
CA ARG A 140 -2.89 31.85 5.87
C ARG A 140 -2.83 30.93 4.67
N TRP A 141 -2.74 29.63 4.92
CA TRP A 141 -2.86 28.59 3.89
C TRP A 141 -4.31 28.40 3.48
N TRP A 142 -4.57 28.56 2.19
CA TRP A 142 -5.84 28.32 1.53
C TRP A 142 -5.69 27.09 0.62
N ASP A 143 -6.80 26.42 0.36
CA ASP A 143 -6.80 25.27 -0.51
C ASP A 143 -6.56 25.68 -1.97
N SER A 144 -6.32 24.68 -2.81
CA SER A 144 -5.95 24.91 -4.20
C SER A 144 -7.18 25.23 -5.07
N VAL A 145 -6.92 25.49 -6.35
CA VAL A 145 -7.99 25.67 -7.35
C VAL A 145 -8.90 24.43 -7.53
N LEU A 146 -8.55 23.29 -6.94
CA LEU A 146 -9.38 22.09 -6.97
C LEU A 146 -10.54 22.14 -5.96
N VAL A 147 -10.51 23.06 -5.00
CA VAL A 147 -11.48 23.05 -3.90
C VAL A 147 -12.92 23.15 -4.39
N ASP A 148 -13.18 23.99 -5.40
CA ASP A 148 -14.51 24.14 -5.99
C ASP A 148 -14.98 22.85 -6.66
N LYS A 149 -14.10 22.19 -7.44
CA LYS A 149 -14.39 20.89 -8.06
C LYS A 149 -14.62 19.80 -7.01
N ILE A 150 -13.87 19.82 -5.91
CA ILE A 150 -14.09 18.89 -4.80
C ILE A 150 -15.47 19.14 -4.18
N TYR A 151 -15.86 20.39 -3.93
CA TYR A 151 -17.19 20.72 -3.41
C TYR A 151 -18.32 20.24 -4.33
N ASP A 152 -18.17 20.39 -5.64
CA ASP A 152 -19.13 19.89 -6.62
C ASP A 152 -19.26 18.36 -6.55
N GLU A 153 -18.13 17.65 -6.45
CA GLU A 153 -18.08 16.19 -6.39
C GLU A 153 -18.43 15.63 -4.99
N CYS A 154 -18.46 16.44 -3.93
CA CYS A 154 -18.80 15.99 -2.58
C CYS A 154 -20.24 15.48 -2.45
N SER A 155 -21.14 15.87 -3.35
CA SER A 155 -22.51 15.35 -3.38
C SER A 155 -22.66 14.09 -4.25
N SER A 156 -21.59 13.66 -4.93
CA SER A 156 -21.62 12.48 -5.78
C SER A 156 -21.78 11.19 -4.96
N GLU A 157 -22.42 10.19 -5.56
CA GLU A 157 -22.54 8.84 -4.97
C GLU A 157 -21.16 8.24 -4.67
N GLN A 158 -20.18 8.49 -5.54
CA GLN A 158 -18.81 8.00 -5.36
C GLN A 158 -18.17 8.59 -4.09
N TYR A 159 -18.31 9.88 -3.85
CA TYR A 159 -17.77 10.52 -2.65
C TYR A 159 -18.49 10.03 -1.37
N GLN A 160 -19.82 9.86 -1.42
CA GLN A 160 -20.56 9.30 -0.28
C GLN A 160 -20.14 7.85 0.01
N SER A 161 -19.98 7.02 -1.02
CA SER A 161 -19.44 5.66 -0.88
C SER A 161 -18.04 5.65 -0.26
N LEU A 162 -17.15 6.56 -0.67
CA LEU A 162 -15.84 6.73 -0.05
C LEU A 162 -15.94 7.06 1.45
N LYS A 163 -16.85 7.96 1.85
CA LYS A 163 -17.08 8.29 3.26
C LYS A 163 -17.61 7.09 4.05
N ASP A 164 -18.52 6.32 3.47
CA ASP A 164 -19.05 5.11 4.10
C ASP A 164 -17.96 4.04 4.30
N ILE A 165 -17.07 3.86 3.33
CA ILE A 165 -15.91 2.95 3.44
C ILE A 165 -14.99 3.43 4.56
N TRP A 166 -14.68 4.73 4.62
CA TRP A 166 -13.89 5.31 5.69
C TRP A 166 -14.53 5.10 7.07
N GLN A 167 -15.83 5.36 7.19
CA GLN A 167 -16.55 5.19 8.45
C GLN A 167 -16.51 3.73 8.92
N LYS A 168 -16.77 2.77 8.01
CA LYS A 168 -16.67 1.34 8.34
C LYS A 168 -15.28 0.94 8.81
N ARG A 169 -14.22 1.49 8.19
CA ARG A 169 -12.83 1.29 8.62
C ARG A 169 -12.62 1.80 10.04
N GLU A 170 -13.09 3.00 10.36
CA GLU A 170 -12.92 3.58 11.69
C GLU A 170 -13.75 2.84 12.76
N GLU A 171 -14.96 2.38 12.43
CA GLU A 171 -15.77 1.52 13.31
C GLU A 171 -15.07 0.18 13.61
N ALA A 172 -14.38 -0.39 12.62
CA ALA A 172 -13.62 -1.63 12.77
C ALA A 172 -12.24 -1.43 13.42
N ARG A 173 -11.74 -0.20 13.50
CA ARG A 173 -10.36 0.13 13.90
C ARG A 173 -10.01 -0.36 15.30
N ALA A 174 -10.93 -0.23 16.26
CA ALA A 174 -10.71 -0.70 17.62
C ALA A 174 -10.46 -2.23 17.66
N ASN A 175 -11.22 -2.99 16.85
CA ASN A 175 -11.04 -4.44 16.74
C ASN A 175 -9.73 -4.79 16.04
N HIS A 176 -9.34 -4.04 15.00
CA HIS A 176 -8.05 -4.21 14.32
C HIS A 176 -6.88 -4.00 15.28
N LEU A 177 -6.85 -2.88 16.00
CA LEU A 177 -5.81 -2.59 17.00
C LEU A 177 -5.77 -3.63 18.11
N ALA A 178 -6.93 -4.09 18.58
CA ALA A 178 -7.01 -5.15 19.58
C ALA A 178 -6.48 -6.51 19.07
N ARG A 179 -6.48 -6.77 17.75
CA ARG A 179 -5.84 -7.98 17.19
C ARG A 179 -4.32 -7.85 17.17
N LEU A 180 -3.79 -6.66 16.88
CA LEU A 180 -2.35 -6.38 16.89
C LEU A 180 -1.74 -6.43 18.29
N SER A 181 -2.53 -6.08 19.32
CA SER A 181 -2.10 -6.10 20.71
C SER A 181 -2.26 -7.46 21.41
N LYS A 182 -2.87 -8.47 20.76
CA LYS A 182 -3.14 -9.76 21.40
C LYS A 182 -1.89 -10.63 21.44
N GLU A 183 -1.32 -10.73 22.63
CA GLU A 183 -0.13 -11.53 22.90
C GLU A 183 -0.38 -13.06 22.82
N LYS A 184 -1.60 -13.55 23.10
CA LYS A 184 -1.91 -14.98 22.96
C LYS A 184 -3.39 -15.16 22.65
N SER A 185 -3.75 -15.26 21.38
CA SER A 185 -5.13 -15.56 20.98
C SER A 185 -5.22 -16.95 20.35
N ASN A 186 -5.95 -17.85 21.00
CA ASN A 186 -6.18 -19.23 20.55
C ASN A 186 -7.08 -19.38 19.30
N ASN A 187 -7.34 -18.30 18.55
CA ASN A 187 -8.26 -18.32 17.40
C ASN A 187 -7.52 -17.94 16.10
N PRO A 188 -7.25 -18.92 15.20
CA PRO A 188 -6.48 -18.71 13.99
C PRO A 188 -7.41 -18.39 12.82
N HIS A 189 -7.81 -17.13 12.68
CA HIS A 189 -8.28 -16.63 11.39
C HIS A 189 -7.41 -15.45 10.98
N GLY A 190 -6.31 -15.81 10.31
CA GLY A 190 -5.43 -14.98 9.49
C GLY A 190 -4.72 -15.91 8.52
N ASP A 191 -4.30 -15.38 7.38
CA ASP A 191 -3.67 -16.18 6.34
C ASP A 191 -2.43 -16.91 6.88
N GLU A 192 -2.33 -18.20 6.53
CA GLU A 192 -1.21 -19.04 6.94
C GLU A 192 0.09 -18.44 6.40
N VAL A 193 1.04 -18.15 7.29
CA VAL A 193 2.43 -17.96 6.86
C VAL A 193 2.83 -19.26 6.14
N PRO A 194 3.31 -19.21 4.88
CA PRO A 194 3.46 -20.39 4.02
C PRO A 194 4.26 -21.55 4.63
N VAL A 195 5.13 -21.25 5.60
CA VAL A 195 5.73 -22.21 6.53
C VAL A 195 6.00 -21.47 7.85
N PRO A 196 5.63 -21.99 9.04
CA PRO A 196 6.05 -21.40 10.30
C PRO A 196 7.57 -21.41 10.42
N ASP A 197 8.21 -20.22 10.45
CA ASP A 197 9.66 -20.09 10.61
C ASP A 197 10.08 -20.55 12.01
N PRO A 198 10.88 -21.63 12.15
CA PRO A 198 11.32 -22.15 13.45
C PRO A 198 12.01 -21.10 14.33
N ARG A 199 12.66 -20.09 13.72
CA ARG A 199 13.35 -19.02 14.44
C ARG A 199 12.39 -18.08 15.16
N THR A 200 11.12 -18.02 14.75
CA THR A 200 10.08 -17.17 15.33
C THR A 200 8.93 -17.98 15.94
N ALA A 201 9.09 -19.29 16.10
CA ALA A 201 8.05 -20.19 16.60
C ALA A 201 7.55 -19.84 18.02
N HIS A 202 8.37 -19.14 18.82
CA HIS A 202 7.99 -18.66 20.14
C HIS A 202 7.03 -17.46 20.09
N GLN A 203 6.95 -16.77 18.95
CA GLN A 203 6.25 -15.50 18.82
C GLN A 203 5.03 -15.63 17.89
N HIS A 204 3.86 -15.19 18.36
CA HIS A 204 2.62 -15.27 17.57
C HIS A 204 2.70 -14.41 16.30
N GLN A 205 2.09 -14.86 15.20
CA GLN A 205 2.16 -14.18 13.88
C GLN A 205 1.52 -12.77 13.84
N PHE A 206 0.69 -12.44 14.82
CA PHE A 206 0.01 -11.14 14.90
C PHE A 206 0.73 -10.13 15.80
N PHE A 207 1.86 -10.51 16.39
CA PHE A 207 2.62 -9.57 17.23
C PHE A 207 3.17 -8.47 16.36
N MET A 208 2.86 -7.25 16.76
CA MET A 208 3.28 -6.08 16.02
C MET A 208 4.80 -5.97 15.97
N PHE A 209 5.54 -6.24 17.06
CA PHE A 209 6.99 -6.08 17.13
C PHE A 209 7.71 -7.39 17.43
N TYR A 210 8.99 -7.50 17.05
CA TYR A 210 9.85 -8.62 17.44
C TYR A 210 10.02 -8.72 18.95
N GLU A 211 10.09 -9.95 19.46
CA GLU A 211 10.40 -10.22 20.87
C GLU A 211 11.77 -10.90 21.04
N PRO A 212 12.43 -10.72 22.21
CA PRO A 212 13.61 -11.49 22.55
C PRO A 212 13.32 -12.99 22.57
N ARG A 213 14.32 -13.80 22.21
CA ARG A 213 14.17 -15.25 22.34
C ARG A 213 14.17 -15.66 23.81
N HIS A 214 13.51 -16.77 24.13
CA HIS A 214 13.44 -17.28 25.51
C HIS A 214 14.81 -17.61 26.14
N ASP A 215 15.85 -17.87 25.34
CA ASP A 215 17.23 -18.07 25.77
C ASP A 215 17.98 -16.75 25.99
N ASP A 216 17.58 -15.66 25.34
CA ASP A 216 18.17 -14.32 25.49
C ASP A 216 17.70 -13.59 26.76
N THR A 217 16.68 -14.11 27.47
CA THR A 217 16.14 -13.51 28.71
C THR A 217 16.81 -14.00 30.00
N LYS A 218 17.89 -14.78 29.92
CA LYS A 218 18.64 -15.26 31.09
C LYS A 218 19.87 -14.39 31.33
N ASP A 219 19.65 -13.29 32.05
CA ASP A 219 20.66 -12.61 32.85
C ASP A 219 20.48 -12.97 34.34
#